data_AF-A0A9P6RNG6-F1
#
_entry.id   AF-A0A9P6RNG6-F1
#
_cell.length_a   1.000
_cell.length_b   1.000
_cell.length_c   1.000
_cell.angle_alpha   90.00
_cell.angle_beta   90.00
_cell.angle_gamma   90.00
#
_symmetry.space_group_name_H-M   'P 1'
#
loop_
_entity.id
_entity.type
_entity.pdbx_description
1 polymer ?
#
loop_
_entity_poly.entity_id
_entity_poly.type
_entity_poly.pdbx_seq_one_letter_code
_entity_poly.pdbx_strand_id
1 'polypeptide(L)'
;MANACTQCPETFVSASQLRAHNFEYHSKSITASIKQDGELRDIEIERIDGTFTCPTCAASYQSKSAAKRHFQRETCTQTDQEGPILDVVTVPRALAVPCLPISDPPKVPATLDHDFAVLNALQQVHKSEEEKQKLLLMMEAFDLAPFALKDSSGIEFNALTHPANLANVSTSDSERHRVAHIPRKRRLLDSGSRQCSPAAVPGLESLMPITPYAKALSTRKFIELSSDMCELVNRDWTLHPQLRYACAQVFAGSILMNTQNNQAIIANTVEGYGRTRTTDAHREPFVSKKGIPCPTSLPPPSGSRYEDVWPTTIHYNDGDRLVIGTQSCNILVTSSLRLDKDEPASVGGSTMSFLLSGLKDSQATKIFLDEYSVESALRLAIDRTVWCISDRNYHAQLRQLRSKFHDGSTYHLCRASGYLTRAHTLQPYSLFTLANHDASHSGDGHSAAALFHDMSKSILEKGQDAVLEYASVLRVKERCSDKGRIGKSVQGIIERFSSDRRPIPVIGNEHLNESLVELAQLLSTYIASANVSVAACIKQIFES
;
A
#
# COMPACT_ATOMS: atom_id res chain seq x y z
N MET A 1 5.55 -41.45 53.97
CA MET A 1 6.99 -41.15 53.86
C MET A 1 7.22 -40.51 52.50
N ALA A 2 7.83 -39.33 52.44
CA ALA A 2 8.15 -38.70 51.16
C ALA A 2 9.23 -39.54 50.45
N ASN A 3 9.05 -39.85 49.16
CA ASN A 3 10.04 -40.58 48.38
C ASN A 3 11.13 -39.60 47.92
N ALA A 4 12.02 -39.22 48.83
CA ALA A 4 13.14 -38.32 48.55
C ALA A 4 14.35 -39.08 47.99
N CYS A 5 15.09 -38.46 47.07
CA CYS A 5 16.39 -38.96 46.66
C CYS A 5 17.41 -38.79 47.78
N THR A 6 18.27 -39.78 47.99
CA THR A 6 19.34 -39.71 49.00
C THR A 6 20.62 -39.05 48.49
N GLN A 7 20.67 -38.74 47.19
CA GLN A 7 21.86 -38.21 46.50
C GLN A 7 21.66 -36.78 45.97
N CYS A 8 20.43 -36.26 46.00
CA CYS A 8 20.10 -34.91 45.57
C CYS A 8 18.83 -34.41 46.30
N PRO A 9 18.51 -33.11 46.27
CA PRO A 9 17.39 -32.55 47.04
C PRO A 9 15.99 -32.84 46.47
N GLU A 10 15.87 -33.68 45.43
CA GLU A 10 14.61 -33.95 44.73
C GLU A 10 13.67 -34.88 45.51
N THR A 11 12.36 -34.61 45.43
CA THR A 11 11.30 -35.43 46.05
C THR A 11 10.29 -35.90 45.02
N PHE A 12 9.83 -37.15 45.14
CA PHE A 12 8.98 -37.79 44.14
C PHE A 12 7.64 -38.24 44.70
N VAL A 13 6.61 -38.18 43.84
CA VAL A 13 5.23 -38.55 44.18
C VAL A 13 5.09 -40.06 44.34
N SER A 14 5.95 -40.85 43.70
CA SER A 14 5.94 -42.32 43.80
C SER A 14 7.33 -42.94 43.86
N ALA A 15 7.43 -44.14 44.42
CA ALA A 15 8.65 -44.94 44.44
C ALA A 15 9.13 -45.31 43.01
N SER A 16 8.22 -45.39 42.03
CA SER A 16 8.57 -45.64 40.63
C SER A 16 9.34 -44.47 40.02
N GLN A 17 8.86 -43.24 40.26
CA GLN A 17 9.53 -42.02 39.81
C GLN A 17 10.90 -41.83 40.47
N LEU A 18 11.02 -42.13 41.76
CA LEU A 18 12.32 -42.11 42.46
C LEU A 18 13.30 -43.13 41.83
N ARG A 19 12.84 -44.34 41.49
CA ARG A 19 13.68 -45.34 40.80
C ARG A 19 14.12 -44.87 39.41
N ALA A 20 13.22 -44.29 38.64
CA ALA A 20 13.53 -43.75 37.31
C ALA A 20 14.55 -42.59 37.40
N HIS A 21 14.37 -41.69 38.36
CA HIS A 21 15.32 -40.61 38.62
C HIS A 21 16.70 -41.14 39.03
N ASN A 22 16.76 -42.07 39.97
CA ASN A 22 18.03 -42.69 40.38
C ASN A 22 18.73 -43.39 39.21
N PHE A 23 17.97 -44.05 38.34
CA PHE A 23 18.53 -44.67 37.15
C PHE A 23 19.07 -43.64 36.15
N GLU A 24 18.36 -42.52 35.93
CA GLU A 24 18.76 -41.52 34.93
C GLU A 24 19.92 -40.63 35.39
N TYR A 25 19.93 -40.21 36.66
CA TYR A 25 20.81 -39.15 37.15
C TYR A 25 21.89 -39.67 38.12
N HIS A 26 21.70 -40.85 38.71
CA HIS A 26 22.61 -41.41 39.72
C HIS A 26 23.22 -42.77 39.32
N SER A 27 23.02 -43.24 38.09
CA SER A 27 23.79 -44.37 37.54
C SER A 27 25.27 -44.02 37.50
N LYS A 28 26.12 -44.91 38.03
CA LYS A 28 27.58 -44.74 38.10
C LYS A 28 28.26 -44.89 36.74
N SER A 29 27.76 -45.76 35.88
CA SER A 29 28.33 -46.03 34.56
C SER A 29 27.24 -46.38 33.55
N ILE A 30 27.59 -46.28 32.27
CA ILE A 30 26.76 -46.71 31.15
C ILE A 30 27.63 -47.44 30.12
N THR A 31 27.12 -48.54 29.58
CA THR A 31 27.75 -49.23 28.45
C THR A 31 27.19 -48.66 27.15
N ALA A 32 28.08 -48.29 26.22
CA ALA A 32 27.72 -47.76 24.92
C ALA A 32 28.64 -48.28 23.83
N SER A 33 28.06 -48.61 22.67
CA SER A 33 28.80 -48.99 21.47
C SER A 33 29.27 -47.72 20.74
N ILE A 34 30.57 -47.46 20.74
CA ILE A 34 31.17 -46.30 20.05
C ILE A 34 32.06 -46.79 18.91
N LYS A 35 32.00 -46.11 17.77
CA LYS A 35 32.88 -46.37 16.64
C LYS A 35 34.22 -45.67 16.87
N GLN A 36 35.27 -46.43 17.14
CA GLN A 36 36.66 -45.96 17.22
C GLN A 36 37.45 -46.59 16.08
N ASP A 37 38.17 -45.76 15.31
CA ASP A 37 39.00 -46.20 14.17
C ASP A 37 38.27 -47.08 13.13
N GLY A 38 36.97 -46.87 12.97
CA GLY A 38 36.14 -47.59 11.99
C GLY A 38 35.44 -48.85 12.53
N GLU A 39 35.79 -49.33 13.73
CA GLU A 39 35.17 -50.50 14.37
C GLU A 39 34.27 -50.11 15.55
N LEU A 40 33.14 -50.80 15.71
CA LEU A 40 32.25 -50.63 16.86
C LEU A 40 32.82 -51.39 18.07
N ARG A 41 33.08 -50.67 19.17
CA ARG A 41 33.48 -51.25 20.45
C ARG A 41 32.50 -50.85 21.54
N ASP A 42 32.09 -51.81 22.35
CA ASP A 42 31.33 -51.54 23.56
C ASP A 42 32.30 -51.05 24.64
N ILE A 43 32.13 -49.80 25.05
CA ILE A 43 32.92 -49.20 26.13
C ILE A 43 32.01 -48.87 27.31
N GLU A 44 32.55 -49.02 28.52
CA GLU A 44 31.90 -48.54 29.74
C GLU A 44 32.37 -47.11 30.03
N ILE A 45 31.42 -46.20 30.14
CA ILE A 45 31.67 -44.79 30.42
C ILE A 45 31.19 -44.51 31.83
N GLU A 46 32.13 -44.16 32.70
CA GLU A 46 31.86 -43.78 34.09
C GLU A 46 31.37 -42.34 34.18
N ARG A 47 30.54 -42.09 35.20
CA ARG A 47 30.08 -40.75 35.56
C ARG A 47 31.14 -40.08 36.43
N ILE A 48 31.74 -39.02 35.92
CA ILE A 48 32.73 -38.21 36.64
C ILE A 48 32.10 -36.83 36.90
N ASP A 49 32.18 -36.36 38.14
CA ASP A 49 31.62 -35.07 38.59
C ASP A 49 30.15 -34.84 38.19
N GLY A 50 29.35 -35.90 38.26
CA GLY A 50 27.92 -35.85 37.96
C GLY A 50 27.59 -35.86 36.46
N THR A 51 28.55 -36.10 35.56
CA THR A 51 28.33 -36.13 34.11
C THR A 51 28.97 -37.35 33.42
N PHE A 52 28.41 -37.76 32.29
CA PHE A 52 29.04 -38.69 31.36
C PHE A 52 29.69 -37.90 30.23
N THR A 53 31.00 -38.04 30.04
CA THR A 53 31.74 -37.35 28.99
C THR A 53 32.01 -38.30 27.82
N CYS A 54 31.72 -37.83 26.61
CA CYS A 54 32.03 -38.58 25.40
C CYS A 54 33.54 -38.61 25.17
N PRO A 55 34.16 -39.80 25.06
CA PRO A 55 35.60 -39.89 24.83
C PRO A 55 36.03 -39.43 23.42
N THR A 56 35.07 -39.28 22.49
CA THR A 56 35.37 -38.92 21.09
C THR A 56 35.24 -37.43 20.80
N CYS A 57 34.24 -36.74 21.37
CA CYS A 57 33.99 -35.31 21.12
C CYS A 57 33.97 -34.42 22.38
N ALA A 58 34.29 -34.99 23.56
CA ALA A 58 34.28 -34.31 24.85
C ALA A 58 32.93 -33.73 25.32
N ALA A 59 31.83 -33.95 24.59
CA ALA A 59 30.49 -33.54 25.02
C ALA A 59 30.09 -34.23 26.34
N SER A 60 29.52 -33.46 27.27
CA SER A 60 29.18 -33.94 28.62
C SER A 60 27.68 -33.92 28.88
N TYR A 61 27.16 -34.98 29.51
CA TYR A 61 25.73 -35.22 29.69
C TYR A 61 25.39 -35.57 31.14
N GLN A 62 24.36 -34.91 31.69
CA GLN A 62 23.90 -35.16 33.06
C GLN A 62 22.95 -36.36 33.18
N SER A 63 22.22 -36.72 32.12
CA SER A 63 21.33 -37.89 32.14
C SER A 63 21.85 -39.05 31.30
N LYS A 64 21.59 -40.27 31.79
CA LYS A 64 21.95 -41.53 31.13
C LYS A 64 21.31 -41.65 29.75
N SER A 65 20.04 -41.31 29.61
CA SER A 65 19.33 -41.37 28.33
C SER A 65 19.83 -40.34 27.30
N ALA A 66 20.27 -39.15 27.73
CA ALA A 66 20.88 -38.18 26.82
C ALA A 66 22.24 -38.68 26.31
N ALA A 67 23.10 -39.17 27.21
CA ALA A 67 24.39 -39.73 26.87
C ALA A 67 24.26 -40.92 25.91
N LYS A 68 23.37 -41.87 26.22
CA LYS A 68 23.14 -43.06 25.38
C LYS A 68 22.64 -42.71 23.97
N ARG A 69 21.74 -41.73 23.84
CA ARG A 69 21.28 -41.25 22.52
C ARG A 69 22.39 -40.62 21.71
N HIS A 70 23.33 -39.93 22.36
CA HIS A 70 24.49 -39.36 21.68
C HIS A 70 25.42 -40.48 21.18
N PHE A 71 25.77 -41.45 22.02
CA PHE A 71 26.67 -42.54 21.64
C PHE A 71 26.14 -43.46 20.54
N GLN A 72 24.81 -43.57 20.41
CA GLN A 72 24.16 -44.39 19.38
C GLN A 72 24.06 -43.71 18.01
N ARG A 73 24.38 -42.42 17.89
CA ARG A 73 24.39 -41.73 16.59
C ARG A 73 25.73 -41.94 15.91
N GLU A 74 25.73 -42.41 14.65
CA GLU A 74 26.94 -42.68 13.85
C GLU A 74 27.79 -41.43 13.50
N THR A 75 27.43 -40.25 14.00
CA THR A 75 28.00 -38.95 13.59
C THR A 75 28.79 -38.26 14.70
N CYS A 76 29.42 -39.00 15.61
CA CYS A 76 30.34 -38.42 16.59
C CYS A 76 31.71 -38.12 15.94
N THR A 77 31.78 -37.10 15.09
CA THR A 77 33.04 -36.61 14.50
C THR A 77 33.74 -35.64 15.45
N GLN A 78 35.07 -35.66 15.47
CA GLN A 78 35.90 -34.68 16.19
C GLN A 78 35.41 -33.27 15.83
N THR A 79 35.22 -32.43 16.85
CA THR A 79 34.69 -31.09 16.73
C THR A 79 35.50 -30.26 15.74
N ASP A 80 34.87 -29.87 14.64
CA ASP A 80 35.24 -28.63 13.94
C ASP A 80 35.29 -27.53 15.00
N GLN A 81 36.39 -26.79 15.07
CA GLN A 81 36.52 -25.66 15.98
C GLN A 81 35.37 -24.68 15.69
N GLU A 82 34.40 -24.61 16.61
CA GLU A 82 33.34 -23.62 16.55
C GLU A 82 34.00 -22.24 16.54
N GLY A 83 33.81 -21.51 15.43
CA GLY A 83 34.16 -20.10 15.34
C GLY A 83 33.48 -19.31 16.46
N PRO A 84 33.94 -18.07 16.72
CA PRO A 84 33.37 -17.26 17.80
C PRO A 84 31.84 -17.16 17.65
N ILE A 85 31.13 -17.45 18.75
CA ILE A 85 29.68 -17.21 18.85
C ILE A 85 29.47 -15.73 18.55
N LEU A 86 28.97 -15.43 17.34
CA LEU A 86 28.61 -14.07 16.97
C LEU A 86 27.44 -13.64 17.84
N ASP A 87 27.56 -12.48 18.49
CA ASP A 87 26.48 -11.90 19.27
C ASP A 87 25.21 -11.78 18.42
N VAL A 88 24.07 -12.15 19.01
CA VAL A 88 22.77 -12.02 18.36
C VAL A 88 22.48 -10.53 18.13
N VAL A 89 22.52 -10.11 16.87
CA VAL A 89 22.20 -8.73 16.48
C VAL A 89 20.70 -8.50 16.60
N THR A 90 20.28 -7.55 17.43
CA THR A 90 18.87 -7.13 17.55
C THR A 90 18.58 -5.93 16.66
N VAL A 91 17.47 -5.96 15.91
CA VAL A 91 17.03 -4.82 15.10
C VAL A 91 16.64 -3.64 16.01
N PRO A 92 17.12 -2.41 15.75
CA PRO A 92 16.79 -1.24 16.55
C PRO A 92 15.27 -1.04 16.71
N ARG A 93 14.82 -0.73 17.93
CA ARG A 93 13.41 -0.41 18.20
C ARG A 93 13.01 0.98 17.70
N ALA A 94 13.93 1.94 17.67
CA ALA A 94 13.66 3.27 17.17
C ALA A 94 13.70 3.29 15.63
N LEU A 95 12.65 3.83 15.02
CA LEU A 95 12.56 4.02 13.58
C LEU A 95 13.10 5.41 13.24
N ALA A 96 14.18 5.50 12.45
CA ALA A 96 14.65 6.79 11.94
C ALA A 96 13.69 7.28 10.86
N VAL A 97 12.90 8.31 11.13
CA VAL A 97 11.98 8.86 10.14
C VAL A 97 12.59 10.06 9.41
N PRO A 98 12.30 10.25 8.11
CA PRO A 98 12.77 11.41 7.37
C PRO A 98 12.32 12.72 8.02
N CYS A 99 13.20 13.72 8.06
CA CYS A 99 12.79 15.09 8.31
C CYS A 99 12.20 15.65 7.02
N LEU A 100 11.10 16.40 7.11
CA LEU A 100 10.60 17.13 5.95
C LEU A 100 11.67 18.10 5.48
N PRO A 101 11.96 18.17 4.16
CA PRO A 101 12.88 19.16 3.65
C PRO A 101 12.35 20.55 4.02
N ILE A 102 13.15 21.32 4.75
CA ILE A 102 12.90 22.74 4.94
C ILE A 102 13.00 23.34 3.55
N SER A 103 11.87 23.78 3.00
CA SER A 103 11.86 24.44 1.71
C SER A 103 12.64 25.74 1.86
N ASP A 104 13.85 25.78 1.29
CA ASP A 104 14.49 27.06 0.97
C ASP A 104 13.46 27.91 0.20
N PRO A 105 13.38 29.23 0.46
CA PRO A 105 12.47 30.10 -0.28
C PRO A 105 12.71 29.85 -1.77
N PRO A 106 11.64 29.60 -2.56
CA PRO A 106 11.78 29.18 -3.93
C PRO A 106 12.69 30.16 -4.66
N LYS A 107 13.81 29.65 -5.19
CA LYS A 107 14.50 30.34 -6.28
C LYS A 107 13.44 30.47 -7.36
N VAL A 108 12.99 31.71 -7.58
CA VAL A 108 11.93 32.08 -8.51
C VAL A 108 11.99 31.21 -9.76
N PRO A 109 10.97 30.38 -10.03
CA PRO A 109 10.90 29.62 -11.26
C PRO A 109 10.99 30.59 -12.44
N ALA A 110 11.79 30.21 -13.43
CA ALA A 110 11.83 30.92 -14.70
C ALA A 110 10.41 31.02 -15.26
N THR A 111 10.03 32.21 -15.71
CA THR A 111 8.89 32.42 -16.61
C THR A 111 8.84 31.32 -17.68
N LEU A 112 7.64 30.78 -17.96
CA LEU A 112 7.35 29.74 -18.98
C LEU A 112 8.18 29.96 -20.25
N ASP A 113 8.77 28.87 -20.77
CA ASP A 113 9.56 28.89 -21.99
C ASP A 113 8.70 29.28 -23.20
N HIS A 114 9.23 30.18 -24.04
CA HIS A 114 8.53 30.75 -25.19
C HIS A 114 7.98 29.66 -26.12
N ASP A 115 8.76 28.61 -26.35
CA ASP A 115 8.41 27.53 -27.27
C ASP A 115 7.28 26.65 -26.74
N PHE A 116 7.22 26.45 -25.42
CA PHE A 116 6.09 25.76 -24.78
C PHE A 116 4.78 26.54 -24.95
N ALA A 117 4.83 27.86 -24.77
CA ALA A 117 3.65 28.71 -24.95
C ALA A 117 3.15 28.72 -26.41
N VAL A 118 4.06 28.66 -27.39
CA VAL A 118 3.70 28.51 -28.80
C VAL A 118 3.02 27.16 -29.07
N LEU A 119 3.62 26.07 -28.61
CA LEU A 119 3.06 24.72 -28.81
C LEU A 119 1.72 24.52 -28.10
N ASN A 120 1.55 25.14 -26.93
CA ASN A 120 0.29 25.13 -26.19
C ASN A 120 -0.80 25.93 -26.91
N ALA A 121 -0.48 27.10 -27.47
CA ALA A 121 -1.42 27.88 -28.26
C ALA A 121 -1.92 27.15 -29.51
N LEU A 122 -1.10 26.26 -30.08
CA LEU A 122 -1.45 25.42 -31.22
C LEU A 122 -2.17 24.11 -30.82
N GLN A 123 -2.30 23.83 -29.52
CA GLN A 123 -2.75 22.53 -28.99
C GLN A 123 -1.92 21.35 -29.52
N GLN A 124 -0.62 21.54 -29.77
CA GLN A 124 0.28 20.54 -30.37
C GLN A 124 1.41 20.08 -29.43
N VAL A 125 1.27 20.30 -28.11
CA VAL A 125 2.29 19.92 -27.12
C VAL A 125 2.62 18.41 -27.13
N HIS A 126 1.70 17.57 -27.59
CA HIS A 126 1.82 16.11 -27.62
C HIS A 126 2.39 15.53 -28.94
N LYS A 127 2.82 16.36 -29.88
CA LYS A 127 3.39 15.91 -31.17
C LYS A 127 4.83 15.41 -31.03
N SER A 128 5.34 14.74 -32.06
CA SER A 128 6.75 14.32 -32.10
C SER A 128 7.70 15.53 -32.09
N GLU A 129 8.95 15.38 -31.64
CA GLU A 129 9.90 16.49 -31.60
C GLU A 129 10.19 17.08 -32.99
N GLU A 130 10.21 16.24 -34.04
CA GLU A 130 10.34 16.72 -35.43
C GLU A 130 9.14 17.58 -35.86
N GLU A 131 7.91 17.20 -35.48
CA GLU A 131 6.71 17.99 -35.76
C GLU A 131 6.68 19.28 -34.93
N LYS A 132 7.08 19.24 -33.65
CA LYS A 132 7.21 20.42 -32.80
C LYS A 132 8.19 21.43 -33.38
N GLN A 133 9.37 20.99 -33.82
CA GLN A 133 10.36 21.85 -34.46
C GLN A 133 9.83 22.47 -35.76
N LYS A 134 9.13 21.71 -36.60
CA LYS A 134 8.49 22.25 -37.81
C LYS A 134 7.47 23.33 -37.48
N LEU A 135 6.64 23.11 -36.46
CA LEU A 135 5.64 24.08 -36.02
C LEU A 135 6.30 25.35 -35.46
N LEU A 136 7.33 25.23 -34.63
CA LEU A 136 8.08 26.38 -34.10
C LEU A 136 8.72 27.20 -35.23
N LEU A 137 9.36 26.55 -36.21
CA LEU A 137 9.91 27.22 -37.39
C LEU A 137 8.84 27.92 -38.22
N MET A 138 7.66 27.30 -38.36
CA MET A 138 6.54 27.90 -39.07
C MET A 138 6.02 29.15 -38.34
N MET A 139 5.92 29.12 -37.01
CA MET A 139 5.49 30.28 -36.22
C MET A 139 6.51 31.42 -36.26
N GLU A 140 7.80 31.10 -36.27
CA GLU A 140 8.86 32.09 -36.50
C GLU A 140 8.79 32.70 -37.91
N ALA A 141 8.49 31.89 -38.93
CA ALA A 141 8.33 32.36 -40.31
C ALA A 141 7.12 33.29 -40.50
N PHE A 142 6.07 33.12 -39.71
CA PHE A 142 4.88 34.00 -39.70
C PHE A 142 4.99 35.17 -38.73
N ASP A 143 6.14 35.33 -38.05
CA ASP A 143 6.37 36.33 -37.00
C ASP A 143 5.24 36.35 -35.95
N LEU A 144 4.84 35.16 -35.49
CA LEU A 144 3.82 34.99 -34.47
C LEU A 144 4.47 34.79 -33.10
N ALA A 145 4.00 35.56 -32.12
CA ALA A 145 4.42 35.45 -30.73
C ALA A 145 3.26 34.95 -29.85
N PRO A 146 3.55 34.09 -28.85
CA PRO A 146 2.54 33.68 -27.89
C PRO A 146 2.23 34.83 -26.93
N PHE A 147 0.99 34.89 -26.47
CA PHE A 147 0.57 35.73 -25.35
C PHE A 147 -0.47 34.99 -24.52
N ALA A 148 -0.54 35.34 -23.23
CA ALA A 148 -1.47 34.75 -22.29
C ALA A 148 -2.79 35.56 -22.24
N LEU A 149 -3.92 34.86 -22.27
CA LEU A 149 -5.26 35.38 -22.04
C LEU A 149 -5.82 34.72 -20.79
N LYS A 150 -6.47 35.48 -19.91
CA LYS A 150 -7.26 34.90 -18.81
C LYS A 150 -8.75 35.01 -19.09
N ASP A 151 -9.48 33.93 -18.85
CA ASP A 151 -10.94 33.95 -18.91
C ASP A 151 -11.56 34.53 -17.63
N SER A 152 -12.90 34.57 -17.57
CA SER A 152 -13.65 35.06 -16.41
C SER A 152 -13.49 34.21 -15.16
N SER A 153 -12.98 32.98 -15.29
CA SER A 153 -12.68 32.07 -14.18
C SER A 153 -11.21 32.13 -13.74
N GLY A 154 -10.38 32.93 -14.43
CA GLY A 154 -8.96 33.09 -14.14
C GLY A 154 -8.07 32.03 -14.79
N ILE A 155 -8.61 31.16 -15.64
CA ILE A 155 -7.85 30.15 -16.39
C ILE A 155 -7.07 30.86 -17.49
N GLU A 156 -5.78 30.52 -17.60
CA GLU A 156 -4.86 31.08 -18.59
C GLU A 156 -4.84 30.24 -19.88
N PHE A 157 -5.02 30.88 -21.02
CA PHE A 157 -4.94 30.30 -22.36
C PHE A 157 -3.80 30.97 -23.12
N ASN A 158 -3.00 30.20 -23.86
CA ASN A 158 -2.04 30.76 -24.80
C ASN A 158 -2.70 30.99 -26.15
N ALA A 159 -2.51 32.18 -26.72
CA ALA A 159 -2.92 32.54 -28.06
C ALA A 159 -1.71 33.08 -28.84
N LEU A 160 -1.81 33.12 -30.17
CA LEU A 160 -0.77 33.64 -31.05
C LEU A 160 -1.22 34.94 -31.69
N THR A 161 -0.32 35.91 -31.76
CA THR A 161 -0.54 37.15 -32.51
C THR A 161 0.78 37.71 -33.01
N HIS A 162 0.72 38.61 -33.98
CA HIS A 162 1.89 39.34 -34.42
C HIS A 162 2.39 40.28 -33.29
N PRO A 163 3.70 40.37 -33.01
CA PRO A 163 4.25 41.22 -31.96
C PRO A 163 3.77 42.67 -32.00
N ALA A 164 3.57 43.23 -33.19
CA ALA A 164 3.03 44.58 -33.39
C ALA A 164 1.64 44.80 -32.75
N ASN A 165 0.82 43.76 -32.64
CA ASN A 165 -0.51 43.85 -32.02
C ASN A 165 -0.40 43.88 -30.49
N LEU A 166 0.63 43.27 -29.90
CA LEU A 166 0.83 43.22 -28.44
C LEU A 166 1.22 44.60 -27.87
N ALA A 167 1.95 45.39 -28.67
CA ALA A 167 2.29 46.77 -28.32
C ALA A 167 1.05 47.65 -28.12
N ASN A 168 -0.02 47.39 -28.87
CA ASN A 168 -1.29 48.13 -28.79
C ASN A 168 -2.21 47.66 -27.65
N VAL A 169 -2.08 46.41 -27.21
CA VAL A 169 -2.88 45.81 -26.12
C VAL A 169 -2.32 46.19 -24.75
N SER A 170 -1.00 46.42 -24.64
CA SER A 170 -0.33 46.76 -23.38
C SER A 170 -0.53 48.22 -22.94
N THR A 171 -1.15 49.06 -23.77
CA THR A 171 -1.28 50.52 -23.57
C THR A 171 -2.70 51.00 -23.26
N SER A 172 -3.71 50.11 -23.20
CA SER A 172 -5.09 50.53 -22.91
C SER A 172 -5.41 50.43 -21.41
N ASP A 173 -5.49 51.59 -20.76
CA ASP A 173 -5.74 51.79 -19.32
C ASP A 173 -7.23 51.60 -18.94
N SER A 174 -7.88 50.55 -19.45
CA SER A 174 -9.24 50.20 -19.07
C SER A 174 -9.22 48.98 -18.15
N GLU A 175 -9.64 49.16 -16.89
CA GLU A 175 -9.77 48.12 -15.84
C GLU A 175 -10.76 46.98 -16.17
N ARG A 176 -11.13 46.77 -17.44
CA ARG A 176 -12.08 45.74 -17.86
C ARG A 176 -11.53 44.67 -18.80
N HIS A 177 -10.26 44.73 -19.22
CA HIS A 177 -9.72 43.73 -20.14
C HIS A 177 -8.35 43.19 -19.72
N ARG A 178 -8.37 41.92 -19.30
CA ARG A 178 -7.38 40.85 -19.53
C ARG A 178 -5.92 41.29 -19.53
N VAL A 179 -5.21 41.06 -18.43
CA VAL A 179 -3.75 41.20 -18.35
C VAL A 179 -3.10 40.25 -19.36
N ALA A 180 -2.63 40.78 -20.49
CA ALA A 180 -1.83 40.05 -21.45
C ALA A 180 -0.39 39.94 -20.94
N HIS A 181 0.10 38.73 -20.68
CA HIS A 181 1.51 38.49 -20.41
C HIS A 181 2.20 37.95 -21.66
N ILE A 182 3.36 38.53 -22.01
CA ILE A 182 4.22 38.09 -23.10
C ILE A 182 5.27 37.14 -22.51
N PRO A 183 5.29 35.83 -22.88
CA PRO A 183 6.35 34.91 -22.51
C PRO A 183 7.70 35.41 -23.04
N ARG A 184 8.73 35.47 -22.19
CA ARG A 184 10.04 36.01 -22.59
C ARG A 184 10.82 34.99 -23.43
N LYS A 185 11.16 35.35 -24.68
CA LYS A 185 12.22 34.67 -25.46
C LYS A 185 13.52 34.87 -24.68
N ARG A 186 14.20 33.80 -24.25
CA ARG A 186 15.44 33.90 -23.45
C ARG A 186 16.48 34.75 -24.19
N ARG A 187 16.71 35.98 -23.72
CA ARG A 187 17.99 36.67 -23.85
C ARG A 187 18.60 36.83 -22.48
N LEU A 188 19.90 36.52 -22.38
CA LEU A 188 20.72 36.80 -21.21
C LEU A 188 20.60 38.30 -20.89
N LEU A 189 20.34 38.62 -19.61
CA LEU A 189 20.24 39.96 -19.02
C LEU A 189 18.92 40.69 -19.30
N ASP A 190 18.00 40.70 -18.33
CA ASP A 190 17.67 41.95 -17.64
C ASP A 190 16.81 41.74 -16.38
N SER A 191 17.16 42.49 -15.33
CA SER A 191 16.56 42.52 -14.00
C SER A 191 15.59 43.70 -13.88
N GLY A 192 14.29 43.42 -13.73
CA GLY A 192 13.27 44.46 -13.48
C GLY A 192 11.90 43.90 -13.09
N SER A 193 11.42 44.40 -11.93
CA SER A 193 10.09 44.32 -11.27
C SER A 193 9.21 43.06 -11.44
N ARG A 194 9.04 42.34 -10.32
CA ARG A 194 8.23 41.10 -10.19
C ARG A 194 6.86 41.40 -9.58
N GLN A 195 5.79 41.25 -10.37
CA GLN A 195 4.48 40.91 -9.81
C GLN A 195 4.44 39.39 -9.58
N CYS A 196 4.14 38.99 -8.36
CA CYS A 196 4.24 37.62 -7.88
C CYS A 196 3.04 36.79 -8.34
N SER A 197 3.24 35.91 -9.32
CA SER A 197 2.43 34.70 -9.44
C SER A 197 2.91 33.70 -8.38
N PRO A 198 2.02 32.90 -7.77
CA PRO A 198 2.45 31.85 -6.84
C PRO A 198 3.43 30.91 -7.57
N ALA A 199 4.62 30.75 -7.01
CA ALA A 199 5.65 29.90 -7.57
C ALA A 199 5.08 28.47 -7.73
N ALA A 200 5.00 28.00 -8.97
CA ALA A 200 4.63 26.63 -9.26
C ALA A 200 5.60 25.67 -8.56
N VAL A 201 5.08 24.55 -8.06
CA VAL A 201 5.89 23.49 -7.44
C VAL A 201 6.90 23.00 -8.47
N PRO A 202 8.21 22.92 -8.11
CA PRO A 202 9.22 22.36 -8.99
C PRO A 202 8.81 20.99 -9.54
N GLY A 203 8.74 20.84 -10.86
CA GLY A 203 8.31 19.63 -11.56
C GLY A 203 6.83 19.54 -11.93
N LEU A 204 5.94 20.40 -11.42
CA LEU A 204 4.51 20.48 -11.82
C LEU A 204 4.21 21.69 -12.73
N GLU A 205 5.23 22.44 -13.14
CA GLU A 205 5.09 23.68 -13.90
C GLU A 205 4.42 23.47 -15.26
N SER A 206 4.59 22.29 -15.86
CA SER A 206 3.93 21.93 -17.11
C SER A 206 2.46 21.54 -16.93
N LEU A 207 2.04 21.11 -15.74
CA LEU A 207 0.69 20.64 -15.46
C LEU A 207 -0.24 21.78 -15.04
N MET A 208 0.23 22.68 -14.17
CA MET A 208 -0.60 23.75 -13.60
C MET A 208 -1.27 24.67 -14.65
N PRO A 209 -0.63 25.01 -15.79
CA PRO A 209 -1.27 25.84 -16.82
C PRO A 209 -2.35 25.11 -17.63
N ILE A 210 -2.27 23.78 -17.73
CA ILE A 210 -3.15 22.99 -18.62
C ILE A 210 -4.26 22.25 -17.87
N THR A 211 -4.11 22.08 -16.56
CA THR A 211 -5.06 21.31 -15.76
C THR A 211 -6.38 22.06 -15.57
N PRO A 212 -7.54 21.42 -15.81
CA PRO A 212 -8.84 22.04 -15.54
C PRO A 212 -9.09 22.25 -14.04
N TYR A 213 -8.26 21.66 -13.17
CA TYR A 213 -8.44 21.65 -11.71
C TYR A 213 -7.38 22.49 -10.98
N ALA A 214 -6.79 23.48 -11.67
CA ALA A 214 -5.70 24.30 -11.15
C ALA A 214 -6.05 24.98 -9.82
N LYS A 215 -7.31 25.44 -9.69
CA LYS A 215 -7.82 26.05 -8.48
C LYS A 215 -7.76 25.09 -7.29
N ALA A 216 -8.35 23.90 -7.41
CA ALA A 216 -8.34 22.90 -6.35
C ALA A 216 -6.90 22.50 -5.96
N LEU A 217 -6.03 22.26 -6.97
CA LEU A 217 -4.63 21.88 -6.73
C LEU A 217 -3.81 23.00 -6.07
N SER A 218 -4.10 24.28 -6.38
CA SER A 218 -3.40 25.43 -5.79
C SER A 218 -3.62 25.58 -4.28
N THR A 219 -4.64 24.93 -3.72
CA THR A 219 -4.89 24.90 -2.28
C THR A 219 -3.99 23.93 -1.52
N ARG A 220 -3.19 23.13 -2.25
CA ARG A 220 -2.35 22.07 -1.73
C ARG A 220 -0.88 22.35 -2.04
N LYS A 221 0.00 21.71 -1.28
CA LYS A 221 1.45 21.74 -1.52
C LYS A 221 1.91 20.34 -1.81
N PHE A 222 2.75 20.22 -2.83
CA PHE A 222 3.28 18.95 -3.27
C PHE A 222 4.80 18.96 -3.25
N ILE A 223 5.39 17.83 -2.90
CA ILE A 223 6.84 17.60 -2.95
C ILE A 223 7.12 16.35 -3.79
N GLU A 224 8.17 16.36 -4.61
CA GLU A 224 8.57 15.16 -5.34
C GLU A 224 9.05 14.08 -4.35
N LEU A 225 8.72 12.80 -4.63
CA LEU A 225 9.14 11.66 -3.81
C LEU A 225 10.67 11.64 -3.67
N SER A 226 11.17 11.73 -2.43
CA SER A 226 12.60 11.78 -2.10
C SER A 226 13.19 10.39 -1.81
N SER A 227 14.52 10.27 -1.80
CA SER A 227 15.25 9.07 -1.39
C SER A 227 14.85 8.60 0.01
N ASP A 228 14.78 9.52 0.97
CA ASP A 228 14.48 9.19 2.36
C ASP A 228 13.06 8.63 2.50
N MET A 229 12.15 9.12 1.67
CA MET A 229 10.79 8.59 1.63
C MET A 229 10.73 7.23 0.94
N CYS A 230 11.53 7.02 -0.11
CA CYS A 230 11.71 5.69 -0.72
C CYS A 230 12.22 4.67 0.31
N GLU A 231 13.21 5.05 1.12
CA GLU A 231 13.71 4.20 2.20
C GLU A 231 12.58 3.87 3.20
N LEU A 232 11.83 4.88 3.66
CA LEU A 232 10.76 4.70 4.64
C LEU A 232 9.69 3.69 4.16
N VAL A 233 9.22 3.82 2.92
CA VAL A 233 8.17 2.95 2.37
C VAL A 233 8.66 1.55 2.00
N ASN A 234 9.97 1.34 2.01
CA ASN A 234 10.61 0.05 1.77
C ASN A 234 10.97 -0.72 3.03
N ARG A 235 10.74 -0.17 4.23
CA ARG A 235 11.04 -0.87 5.48
C ARG A 235 10.09 -2.01 5.78
N ASP A 236 10.60 -3.01 6.51
CA ASP A 236 9.94 -4.28 6.79
C ASP A 236 8.69 -4.10 7.68
N TRP A 237 7.53 -4.45 7.14
CA TRP A 237 6.24 -4.40 7.83
C TRP A 237 6.06 -5.47 8.92
N THR A 238 6.88 -6.52 8.92
CA THR A 238 6.92 -7.55 9.96
C THR A 238 7.47 -6.98 11.26
N LEU A 239 8.54 -6.20 11.17
CA LEU A 239 9.21 -5.57 12.31
C LEU A 239 8.61 -4.20 12.66
N HIS A 240 7.99 -3.55 11.68
CA HIS A 240 7.38 -2.23 11.81
C HIS A 240 5.94 -2.24 11.25
N PRO A 241 5.00 -2.93 11.92
CA PRO A 241 3.64 -3.10 11.41
C PRO A 241 2.91 -1.77 11.18
N GLN A 242 3.20 -0.72 11.95
CA GLN A 242 2.59 0.61 11.79
C GLN A 242 2.83 1.23 10.40
N LEU A 243 3.89 0.81 9.70
CA LEU A 243 4.21 1.31 8.37
C LEU A 243 3.14 1.02 7.33
N ARG A 244 2.26 0.04 7.56
CA ARG A 244 1.12 -0.20 6.65
C ARG A 244 0.18 1.01 6.54
N TYR A 245 -0.03 1.70 7.65
CA TYR A 245 -0.88 2.90 7.72
C TYR A 245 -0.13 4.11 7.17
N ALA A 246 1.16 4.24 7.54
CA ALA A 246 2.01 5.32 7.05
C ALA A 246 2.16 5.27 5.52
N CYS A 247 2.45 4.10 4.94
CA CYS A 247 2.60 3.94 3.49
C CYS A 247 1.30 4.26 2.75
N ALA A 248 0.14 3.78 3.23
CA ALA A 248 -1.13 4.14 2.63
C ALA A 248 -1.37 5.67 2.70
N GLN A 249 -1.12 6.28 3.86
CA GLN A 249 -1.29 7.72 4.06
C GLN A 249 -0.35 8.55 3.18
N VAL A 250 0.90 8.13 2.96
CA VAL A 250 1.89 8.92 2.22
C VAL A 250 1.51 9.10 0.75
N PHE A 251 0.94 8.07 0.13
CA PHE A 251 0.52 8.11 -1.28
C PHE A 251 -0.92 8.60 -1.47
N ALA A 252 -1.67 8.84 -0.39
CA ALA A 252 -3.03 9.36 -0.47
C ALA A 252 -3.04 10.81 -0.97
N GLY A 253 -3.66 11.04 -2.13
CA GLY A 253 -3.66 12.34 -2.80
C GLY A 253 -2.37 12.65 -3.57
N SER A 254 -1.51 11.66 -3.79
CA SER A 254 -0.29 11.84 -4.60
C SER A 254 -0.62 12.08 -6.07
N ILE A 255 0.22 12.84 -6.77
CA ILE A 255 0.13 13.06 -8.22
C ILE A 255 1.15 12.16 -8.92
N LEU A 256 0.70 11.38 -9.89
CA LEU A 256 1.56 10.63 -10.79
C LEU A 256 1.55 11.33 -12.15
N MET A 257 2.72 11.75 -12.63
CA MET A 257 2.86 12.48 -13.89
C MET A 257 3.87 11.79 -14.79
N ASN A 258 3.41 11.22 -15.91
CA ASN A 258 4.28 10.66 -16.93
C ASN A 258 4.85 11.79 -17.79
N THR A 259 6.15 12.04 -17.68
CA THR A 259 6.81 13.17 -18.38
C THR A 259 7.04 12.92 -19.86
N GLN A 260 6.85 11.70 -20.37
CA GLN A 260 6.99 11.41 -21.80
C GLN A 260 5.75 11.82 -22.59
N ASN A 261 4.56 11.63 -22.01
CA ASN A 261 3.29 11.92 -22.69
C ASN A 261 2.48 13.06 -22.02
N ASN A 262 2.99 13.62 -20.92
CA ASN A 262 2.35 14.65 -20.08
C ASN A 262 1.01 14.24 -19.47
N GLN A 263 0.72 12.93 -19.40
CA GLN A 263 -0.45 12.45 -18.67
C GLN A 263 -0.21 12.57 -17.18
N ALA A 264 -1.24 12.99 -16.45
CA ALA A 264 -1.17 13.13 -15.01
C ALA A 264 -2.46 12.63 -14.36
N ILE A 265 -2.32 12.00 -13.20
CA ILE A 265 -3.45 11.70 -12.32
C ILE A 265 -3.17 12.18 -10.90
N ILE A 266 -4.23 12.41 -10.14
CA ILE A 266 -4.18 12.40 -8.67
C ILE A 266 -4.75 11.08 -8.17
N ALA A 267 -4.04 10.41 -7.27
CA ALA A 267 -4.45 9.18 -6.60
C ALA A 267 -5.33 9.53 -5.39
N ASN A 268 -6.61 9.79 -5.65
CA ASN A 268 -7.62 10.20 -4.66
C ASN A 268 -7.74 9.23 -3.49
N THR A 269 -7.69 7.92 -3.73
CA THR A 269 -7.76 6.88 -2.69
C THR A 269 -6.85 5.72 -3.05
N VAL A 270 -6.10 5.25 -2.06
CA VAL A 270 -5.15 4.14 -2.20
C VAL A 270 -5.33 3.11 -1.09
N GLU A 271 -4.86 1.89 -1.35
CA GLU A 271 -4.90 0.77 -0.42
C GLU A 271 -3.52 0.10 -0.32
N GLY A 272 -3.00 -0.04 0.90
CA GLY A 272 -1.72 -0.70 1.17
C GLY A 272 -1.83 -2.21 1.36
N TYR A 273 -0.89 -2.96 0.79
CA TYR A 273 -0.80 -4.41 0.87
C TYR A 273 0.62 -4.85 1.18
N GLY A 274 0.79 -5.76 2.15
CA GLY A 274 2.11 -6.32 2.48
C GLY A 274 2.59 -7.28 1.39
N ARG A 275 3.91 -7.38 1.20
CA ARG A 275 4.50 -8.16 0.10
C ARG A 275 4.56 -9.67 0.36
N THR A 276 4.57 -10.10 1.61
CA THR A 276 4.79 -11.52 1.98
C THR A 276 3.54 -12.15 2.61
N ARG A 277 3.48 -13.49 2.61
CA ARG A 277 2.30 -14.23 3.11
C ARG A 277 2.07 -14.00 4.59
N THR A 278 3.16 -13.88 5.33
CA THR A 278 3.16 -13.68 6.78
C THR A 278 2.74 -12.26 7.16
N THR A 279 3.01 -11.27 6.30
CA THR A 279 2.60 -9.88 6.52
C THR A 279 1.16 -9.60 6.09
N ASP A 280 0.72 -10.22 4.99
CA ASP A 280 -0.60 -9.96 4.40
C ASP A 280 -1.10 -11.16 3.61
N ALA A 281 -2.30 -11.63 3.95
CA ALA A 281 -2.93 -12.70 3.19
C ALA A 281 -3.27 -12.25 1.78
N HIS A 282 -3.48 -10.95 1.54
CA HIS A 282 -3.89 -10.36 0.26
C HIS A 282 -2.73 -9.86 -0.61
N ARG A 283 -1.50 -10.25 -0.29
CA ARG A 283 -0.32 -9.92 -1.10
C ARG A 283 -0.50 -10.27 -2.57
N GLU A 284 0.27 -9.58 -3.41
CA GLU A 284 0.47 -9.96 -4.80
C GLU A 284 1.13 -11.35 -4.91
N PRO A 285 0.54 -12.30 -5.67
CA PRO A 285 1.10 -13.63 -5.81
C PRO A 285 2.26 -13.67 -6.82
N PHE A 286 3.45 -14.04 -6.36
CA PHE A 286 4.62 -14.31 -7.20
C PHE A 286 4.58 -15.74 -7.74
N VAL A 287 3.72 -15.97 -8.74
CA VAL A 287 3.54 -17.29 -9.37
C VAL A 287 4.20 -17.34 -10.74
N SER A 288 4.75 -18.50 -11.08
CA SER A 288 5.19 -18.81 -12.44
C SER A 288 4.12 -19.65 -13.13
N LYS A 289 3.66 -19.22 -14.31
CA LYS A 289 2.75 -20.00 -15.15
C LYS A 289 3.56 -20.61 -16.30
N LYS A 290 3.56 -21.95 -16.40
CA LYS A 290 4.32 -22.68 -17.41
C LYS A 290 5.82 -22.32 -17.45
N GLY A 291 6.42 -22.12 -16.27
CA GLY A 291 7.83 -21.72 -16.13
C GLY A 291 8.11 -20.24 -16.38
N ILE A 292 7.12 -19.45 -16.79
CA ILE A 292 7.26 -18.00 -17.02
C ILE A 292 6.77 -17.26 -15.78
N PRO A 293 7.61 -16.43 -15.13
CA PRO A 293 7.17 -15.55 -14.06
C PRO A 293 6.02 -14.65 -14.53
N CYS A 294 4.92 -14.59 -13.78
CA CYS A 294 3.87 -13.63 -14.07
C CYS A 294 4.39 -12.19 -13.87
N PRO A 295 3.87 -11.20 -14.63
CA PRO A 295 4.18 -9.79 -14.38
C PRO A 295 3.86 -9.42 -12.94
N THR A 296 4.71 -8.56 -12.36
CA THR A 296 4.56 -8.11 -10.98
C THR A 296 4.75 -6.61 -10.82
N SER A 297 4.31 -6.05 -9.70
CA SER A 297 4.67 -4.67 -9.33
C SER A 297 6.02 -4.55 -8.60
N LEU A 298 6.87 -5.58 -8.58
CA LEU A 298 8.20 -5.42 -7.98
C LEU A 298 9.03 -4.38 -8.76
N PRO A 299 9.76 -3.50 -8.06
CA PRO A 299 10.71 -2.61 -8.71
C PRO A 299 11.72 -3.42 -9.54
N PRO A 300 12.08 -2.95 -10.75
CA PRO A 300 13.13 -3.59 -11.52
C PRO A 300 14.48 -3.46 -10.80
N PRO A 301 15.41 -4.43 -10.92
CA PRO A 301 16.70 -4.39 -10.22
C PRO A 301 17.58 -3.18 -10.53
N SER A 302 17.34 -2.51 -11.66
CA SER A 302 18.08 -1.32 -12.07
C SER A 302 17.20 -0.42 -12.93
N GLY A 303 17.47 0.89 -12.90
CA GLY A 303 16.81 1.86 -13.77
C GLY A 303 15.42 2.27 -13.29
N SER A 304 15.06 2.05 -12.02
CA SER A 304 13.94 2.76 -11.41
C SER A 304 14.35 4.21 -11.15
N ARG A 305 13.40 5.14 -11.32
CA ARG A 305 13.62 6.57 -11.06
C ARG A 305 13.69 6.88 -9.57
N TYR A 306 12.90 6.15 -8.80
CA TYR A 306 12.88 6.15 -7.35
C TYR A 306 13.43 4.81 -6.89
N GLU A 307 14.42 4.82 -6.00
CA GLU A 307 15.04 3.60 -5.49
C GLU A 307 13.96 2.72 -4.86
N ASP A 308 13.84 1.48 -5.33
CA ASP A 308 12.87 0.51 -4.80
C ASP A 308 11.41 0.98 -4.75
N VAL A 309 11.03 1.98 -5.55
CA VAL A 309 9.63 2.42 -5.73
C VAL A 309 9.29 2.50 -7.20
N TRP A 310 8.21 1.81 -7.59
CA TRP A 310 7.89 1.56 -8.99
C TRP A 310 6.39 1.69 -9.27
N PRO A 311 5.93 2.80 -9.90
CA PRO A 311 4.56 2.89 -10.38
C PRO A 311 4.40 2.07 -11.67
N THR A 312 3.38 1.21 -11.74
CA THR A 312 3.12 0.36 -12.91
C THR A 312 1.65 -0.05 -13.00
N THR A 313 1.24 -0.53 -14.16
CA THR A 313 -0.09 -1.12 -14.36
C THR A 313 0.03 -2.64 -14.41
N ILE A 314 -0.72 -3.33 -13.55
CA ILE A 314 -0.86 -4.79 -13.57
C ILE A 314 -2.16 -5.15 -14.28
N HIS A 315 -2.07 -6.02 -15.28
CA HIS A 315 -3.20 -6.54 -16.02
C HIS A 315 -3.87 -7.71 -15.27
N TYR A 316 -5.14 -7.55 -14.91
CA TYR A 316 -5.98 -8.63 -14.38
C TYR A 316 -7.16 -8.90 -15.31
N ASN A 317 -7.75 -10.10 -15.19
CA ASN A 317 -8.93 -10.48 -15.97
C ASN A 317 -10.14 -9.55 -15.72
N ASP A 318 -10.20 -8.90 -14.56
CA ASP A 318 -11.29 -7.99 -14.16
C ASP A 318 -10.94 -6.50 -14.36
N GLY A 319 -9.81 -6.20 -15.01
CA GLY A 319 -9.39 -4.85 -15.34
C GLY A 319 -7.93 -4.55 -15.00
N ASP A 320 -7.42 -3.47 -15.58
CA ASP A 320 -6.07 -2.99 -15.36
C ASP A 320 -5.97 -2.23 -14.06
N ARG A 321 -4.93 -2.48 -13.26
CA ARG A 321 -4.80 -1.89 -11.91
C ARG A 321 -3.53 -1.06 -11.84
N LEU A 322 -3.66 0.20 -11.48
CA LEU A 322 -2.50 1.06 -11.21
C LEU A 322 -1.99 0.81 -9.80
N VAL A 323 -0.71 0.46 -9.70
CA VAL A 323 -0.06 0.06 -8.44
C VAL A 323 1.27 0.79 -8.32
N ILE A 324 1.57 1.29 -7.13
CA ILE A 324 2.91 1.73 -6.75
C ILE A 324 3.53 0.61 -5.92
N GLY A 325 4.44 -0.15 -6.54
CA GLY A 325 5.10 -1.27 -5.89
C GLY A 325 6.40 -0.86 -5.20
N THR A 326 6.68 -1.48 -4.06
CA THR A 326 7.93 -1.35 -3.31
C THR A 326 8.48 -2.75 -2.96
N GLN A 327 9.64 -2.86 -2.33
CA GLN A 327 10.15 -4.16 -1.86
C GLN A 327 9.29 -4.74 -0.73
N SER A 328 8.77 -3.88 0.15
CA SER A 328 8.03 -4.31 1.35
C SER A 328 6.51 -4.30 1.21
N CYS A 329 5.96 -3.55 0.26
CA CYS A 329 4.52 -3.44 0.06
C CYS A 329 4.15 -3.11 -1.39
N ASN A 330 2.85 -3.09 -1.67
CA ASN A 330 2.30 -2.49 -2.87
C ASN A 330 1.10 -1.62 -2.50
N ILE A 331 0.97 -0.49 -3.20
CA ILE A 331 -0.07 0.51 -2.98
C ILE A 331 -0.97 0.52 -4.21
N LEU A 332 -2.17 -0.04 -4.06
CA LEU A 332 -3.18 -0.06 -5.12
C LEU A 332 -3.91 1.27 -5.17
N VAL A 333 -4.00 1.89 -6.34
CA VAL A 333 -4.85 3.07 -6.55
C VAL A 333 -6.29 2.59 -6.79
N THR A 334 -7.20 2.96 -5.89
CA THR A 334 -8.62 2.59 -5.97
C THR A 334 -9.55 3.76 -6.27
N SER A 335 -9.01 4.97 -6.34
CA SER A 335 -9.65 6.08 -7.03
C SER A 335 -8.62 7.05 -7.54
N SER A 336 -8.83 7.54 -8.76
CA SER A 336 -8.00 8.56 -9.37
C SER A 336 -8.80 9.51 -10.26
N LEU A 337 -8.27 10.69 -10.50
CA LEU A 337 -8.80 11.66 -11.45
C LEU A 337 -7.68 12.09 -12.39
N ARG A 338 -7.95 12.13 -13.69
CA ARG A 338 -7.02 12.66 -14.69
C ARG A 338 -6.87 14.16 -14.49
N LEU A 339 -5.66 14.66 -14.37
CA LEU A 339 -5.39 16.08 -14.18
C LEU A 339 -5.08 16.80 -15.49
N ASP A 340 -4.68 16.07 -16.53
CA ASP A 340 -4.34 16.62 -17.85
C ASP A 340 -5.54 16.67 -18.82
N LYS A 341 -6.67 16.07 -18.44
CA LYS A 341 -7.89 16.04 -19.25
C LYS A 341 -9.13 15.99 -18.36
N ASP A 342 -10.20 16.67 -18.78
CA ASP A 342 -11.50 16.55 -18.13
C ASP A 342 -12.15 15.20 -18.46
N GLU A 343 -12.07 14.26 -17.52
CA GLU A 343 -12.70 12.93 -17.59
C GLU A 343 -13.33 12.60 -16.23
N PRO A 344 -14.36 11.74 -16.18
CA PRO A 344 -14.87 11.22 -14.92
C PRO A 344 -13.76 10.54 -14.11
N ALA A 345 -13.80 10.70 -12.79
CA ALA A 345 -12.89 10.00 -11.91
C ALA A 345 -13.04 8.48 -12.07
N SER A 346 -11.91 7.77 -12.07
CA SER A 346 -11.88 6.32 -11.93
C SER A 346 -12.11 5.98 -10.46
N VAL A 347 -13.10 5.13 -10.18
CA VAL A 347 -13.46 4.72 -8.80
C VAL A 347 -13.64 3.21 -8.76
N GLY A 348 -12.87 2.55 -7.90
CA GLY A 348 -12.69 1.10 -7.84
C GLY A 348 -11.26 0.70 -8.18
N GLY A 349 -10.96 -0.60 -8.11
CA GLY A 349 -9.59 -1.11 -8.33
C GLY A 349 -9.10 -1.07 -9.79
N SER A 350 -9.98 -0.79 -10.76
CA SER A 350 -9.63 -0.75 -12.19
C SER A 350 -9.36 0.68 -12.65
N THR A 351 -8.19 0.92 -13.23
CA THR A 351 -7.75 2.20 -13.79
C THR A 351 -7.60 2.06 -15.31
N MET A 352 -8.48 2.71 -16.08
CA MET A 352 -8.47 2.58 -17.55
C MET A 352 -7.88 3.78 -18.29
N SER A 353 -7.82 4.95 -17.65
CA SER A 353 -7.46 6.21 -18.31
C SER A 353 -5.98 6.61 -18.14
N PHE A 354 -5.23 5.92 -17.27
CA PHE A 354 -3.80 6.14 -17.06
C PHE A 354 -3.11 4.79 -16.93
N LEU A 355 -2.47 4.34 -18.02
CA LEU A 355 -1.85 3.02 -18.13
C LEU A 355 -0.34 3.17 -18.27
N LEU A 356 0.40 2.52 -17.36
CA LEU A 356 1.85 2.43 -17.36
C LEU A 356 2.25 1.03 -17.85
N SER A 357 1.93 0.74 -19.11
CA SER A 357 2.07 -0.59 -19.70
C SER A 357 3.51 -0.92 -20.11
N GLY A 358 4.35 0.10 -20.32
CA GLY A 358 5.77 -0.06 -20.68
C GLY A 358 6.74 0.33 -19.57
N LEU A 359 7.93 -0.27 -19.57
CA LEU A 359 9.04 0.10 -18.68
C LEU A 359 9.36 1.61 -18.75
N LYS A 360 9.30 2.17 -19.96
CA LYS A 360 9.58 3.59 -20.22
C LYS A 360 8.55 4.52 -19.57
N ASP A 361 7.28 4.12 -19.55
CA ASP A 361 6.21 4.91 -18.92
C ASP A 361 6.42 4.99 -17.41
N SER A 362 6.68 3.84 -16.78
CA SER A 362 7.01 3.76 -15.36
C SER A 362 8.27 4.56 -15.01
N GLN A 363 9.32 4.48 -15.82
CA GLN A 363 10.56 5.26 -15.64
C GLN A 363 10.35 6.77 -15.77
N ALA A 364 9.49 7.18 -16.70
CA ALA A 364 9.15 8.58 -16.93
C ALA A 364 8.16 9.15 -15.92
N THR A 365 7.57 8.31 -15.06
CA THR A 365 6.55 8.76 -14.11
C THR A 365 7.20 9.42 -12.90
N LYS A 366 6.91 10.70 -12.70
CA LYS A 366 7.15 11.42 -11.46
C LYS A 366 6.05 11.13 -10.45
N ILE A 367 6.41 11.01 -9.18
CA ILE A 367 5.47 10.91 -8.06
C ILE A 367 5.65 12.16 -7.19
N PHE A 368 4.58 12.92 -7.04
CA PHE A 368 4.52 14.06 -6.13
C PHE A 368 3.58 13.74 -4.97
N LEU A 369 4.02 13.96 -3.74
CA LEU A 369 3.28 13.66 -2.52
C LEU A 369 2.66 14.94 -1.97
N ASP A 370 1.42 14.87 -1.48
CA ASP A 370 0.80 15.97 -0.72
C ASP A 370 1.54 16.14 0.61
N GLU A 371 2.08 17.34 0.87
CA GLU A 371 2.88 17.65 2.07
C GLU A 371 2.13 17.29 3.36
N TYR A 372 0.82 17.53 3.42
CA TYR A 372 -0.02 17.15 4.57
C TYR A 372 -0.07 15.62 4.76
N SER A 373 -0.16 14.88 3.67
CA SER A 373 -0.17 13.41 3.70
C SER A 373 1.17 12.87 4.17
N VAL A 374 2.28 13.49 3.76
CA VAL A 374 3.62 13.14 4.24
C VAL A 374 3.76 13.40 5.74
N GLU A 375 3.39 14.60 6.21
CA GLU A 375 3.38 14.90 7.65
C GLU A 375 2.58 13.88 8.47
N SER A 376 1.39 13.54 7.99
CA SER A 376 0.51 12.60 8.67
C SER A 376 1.10 11.18 8.68
N ALA A 377 1.69 10.74 7.56
CA ALA A 377 2.37 9.47 7.45
C ALA A 377 3.60 9.37 8.38
N LEU A 378 4.39 10.44 8.50
CA LEU A 378 5.55 10.48 9.40
C LEU A 378 5.12 10.32 10.87
N ARG A 379 4.02 10.95 11.28
CA ARG A 379 3.45 10.76 12.64
C ARG A 379 3.05 9.28 12.86
N LEU A 380 2.38 8.66 11.89
CA LEU A 380 2.01 7.24 11.94
C LEU A 380 3.23 6.31 11.96
N ALA A 381 4.32 6.66 11.26
CA ALA A 381 5.51 5.83 11.19
C ALA A 381 6.27 5.76 12.53
N ILE A 382 6.28 6.86 13.29
CA ILE A 382 6.94 6.95 14.61
C ILE A 382 6.16 6.14 15.66
N ASP A 383 4.84 6.24 15.66
CA ASP A 383 4.01 5.62 16.69
C ASP A 383 3.74 4.13 16.38
N ARG A 384 4.42 3.24 17.10
CA ARG A 384 4.26 1.78 16.97
C ARG A 384 2.93 1.24 17.49
N THR A 385 2.14 2.05 18.19
CA THR A 385 0.86 1.63 18.79
C THR A 385 -0.33 1.88 17.85
N VAL A 386 -0.12 2.62 16.76
CA VAL A 386 -1.20 2.87 15.79
C VAL A 386 -1.61 1.59 15.09
N TRP A 387 -2.92 1.48 14.91
CA TRP A 387 -3.58 0.36 14.24
C TRP A 387 -4.58 0.85 13.17
N CYS A 388 -4.61 2.16 12.93
CA CYS A 388 -5.45 2.84 11.95
C CYS A 388 -4.74 4.09 11.39
N ILE A 389 -5.25 4.63 10.28
CA ILE A 389 -4.77 5.87 9.67
C ILE A 389 -5.34 7.09 10.40
N SER A 390 -6.60 7.00 10.85
CA SER A 390 -7.32 8.03 11.57
C SER A 390 -8.31 7.42 12.55
N ASP A 391 -8.64 8.15 13.61
CA ASP A 391 -9.72 7.84 14.56
C ASP A 391 -11.14 8.05 13.99
N ARG A 392 -11.26 8.44 12.72
CA ARG A 392 -12.53 8.73 12.05
C ARG A 392 -12.83 7.69 10.99
N ASN A 393 -14.12 7.33 10.85
CA ASN A 393 -14.63 6.51 9.75
C ASN A 393 -13.82 5.21 9.51
N TYR A 394 -13.65 4.38 10.55
CA TYR A 394 -12.85 3.14 10.44
C TYR A 394 -13.27 2.26 9.25
N HIS A 395 -14.56 2.08 8.98
CA HIS A 395 -15.02 1.29 7.84
C HIS A 395 -14.54 1.81 6.48
N ALA A 396 -14.35 3.12 6.34
CA ALA A 396 -13.82 3.69 5.10
C ALA A 396 -12.32 3.44 4.92
N GLN A 397 -11.61 3.11 6.00
CA GLN A 397 -10.21 2.71 5.98
C GLN A 397 -10.03 1.20 5.71
N LEU A 398 -11.10 0.41 5.71
CA LEU A 398 -11.06 -0.98 5.27
C LEU A 398 -10.86 -1.07 3.75
N ARG A 399 -9.97 -1.95 3.33
CA ARG A 399 -9.67 -2.21 1.91
C ARG A 399 -10.86 -2.83 1.19
N GLN A 400 -10.94 -2.67 -0.13
CA GLN A 400 -11.99 -3.26 -0.97
C GLN A 400 -11.74 -4.76 -1.25
N LEU A 401 -11.74 -5.54 -0.18
CA LEU A 401 -11.50 -6.98 -0.22
C LEU A 401 -12.80 -7.78 -0.37
N ARG A 402 -12.71 -8.88 -1.12
CA ARG A 402 -13.85 -9.76 -1.45
C ARG A 402 -13.58 -11.23 -1.09
N SER A 403 -12.55 -11.48 -0.28
CA SER A 403 -12.16 -12.84 0.10
C SER A 403 -11.35 -12.86 1.40
N LYS A 404 -11.05 -14.06 1.88
CA LYS A 404 -10.27 -14.34 3.11
C LYS A 404 -10.82 -13.63 4.34
N PHE A 405 -12.15 -13.58 4.46
CA PHE A 405 -12.85 -13.01 5.61
C PHE A 405 -12.50 -13.70 6.93
N HIS A 406 -11.95 -14.91 6.87
CA HIS A 406 -11.42 -15.62 8.03
C HIS A 406 -10.04 -15.12 8.48
N ASP A 407 -9.37 -14.26 7.72
CA ASP A 407 -8.02 -13.77 8.01
C ASP A 407 -8.07 -12.34 8.54
N GLY A 408 -7.36 -12.09 9.66
CA GLY A 408 -7.33 -10.78 10.31
C GLY A 408 -6.80 -9.66 9.42
N SER A 409 -5.91 -9.97 8.46
CA SER A 409 -5.37 -8.98 7.54
C SER A 409 -6.43 -8.38 6.61
N THR A 410 -7.56 -9.06 6.41
CA THR A 410 -8.71 -8.51 5.67
C THR A 410 -9.26 -7.24 6.29
N TYR A 411 -9.08 -7.08 7.60
CA TYR A 411 -9.64 -5.98 8.38
C TYR A 411 -8.62 -4.91 8.76
N HIS A 412 -7.40 -4.97 8.20
CA HIS A 412 -6.44 -3.89 8.37
C HIS A 412 -6.97 -2.59 7.76
N LEU A 413 -6.89 -1.52 8.54
CA LEU A 413 -7.35 -0.17 8.18
C LEU A 413 -6.33 0.56 7.30
N CYS A 414 -5.98 -0.04 6.16
CA CYS A 414 -4.90 0.40 5.26
C CYS A 414 -5.40 1.08 3.98
N ARG A 415 -6.63 1.62 3.96
CA ARG A 415 -7.15 2.46 2.89
C ARG A 415 -7.11 3.92 3.31
N ALA A 416 -6.48 4.75 2.49
CA ALA A 416 -6.32 6.18 2.74
C ALA A 416 -6.84 6.99 1.56
N SER A 417 -7.45 8.15 1.84
CA SER A 417 -7.88 9.11 0.82
C SER A 417 -7.15 10.44 0.99
N GLY A 418 -6.85 11.09 -0.12
CA GLY A 418 -6.20 12.39 -0.14
C GLY A 418 -7.05 13.48 0.54
N TYR A 419 -6.42 14.61 0.85
CA TYR A 419 -7.09 15.68 1.59
C TYR A 419 -8.39 16.17 0.92
N LEU A 420 -8.36 16.32 -0.41
CA LEU A 420 -9.52 16.78 -1.20
C LEU A 420 -10.67 15.76 -1.22
N THR A 421 -10.37 14.47 -1.02
CA THR A 421 -11.33 13.36 -1.12
C THR A 421 -11.52 12.62 0.21
N ARG A 422 -11.20 13.27 1.34
CA ARG A 422 -11.30 12.68 2.69
C ARG A 422 -12.74 12.52 3.22
N ALA A 423 -13.69 13.24 2.62
CA ALA A 423 -15.09 13.15 3.01
C ALA A 423 -15.66 11.80 2.56
N HIS A 424 -16.49 11.18 3.39
CA HIS A 424 -17.02 9.83 3.11
C HIS A 424 -17.81 9.74 1.79
N THR A 425 -18.42 10.83 1.33
CA THR A 425 -19.11 10.92 0.03
C THR A 425 -18.18 10.89 -1.18
N LEU A 426 -16.88 11.13 -0.97
CA LEU A 426 -15.84 11.16 -2.01
C LEU A 426 -14.96 9.90 -1.98
N GLN A 427 -15.26 8.97 -1.09
CA GLN A 427 -14.51 7.74 -0.92
C GLN A 427 -15.21 6.61 -1.68
N PRO A 428 -14.46 5.71 -2.34
CA PRO A 428 -15.08 4.58 -3.01
C PRO A 428 -15.86 3.73 -2.00
N TYR A 429 -17.10 3.38 -2.32
CA TYR A 429 -17.81 2.34 -1.62
C TYR A 429 -17.05 1.02 -1.73
N SER A 430 -17.02 0.29 -0.62
CA SER A 430 -16.49 -1.05 -0.51
C SER A 430 -17.60 -1.98 0.00
N LEU A 431 -17.27 -3.26 0.12
CA LEU A 431 -18.16 -4.24 0.73
C LEU A 431 -18.60 -3.84 2.15
N PHE A 432 -17.75 -3.12 2.89
CA PHE A 432 -17.96 -2.74 4.28
C PHE A 432 -18.69 -1.40 4.45
N THR A 433 -18.79 -0.61 3.37
CA THR A 433 -19.43 0.73 3.39
C THR A 433 -20.66 0.84 2.49
N LEU A 434 -20.91 -0.14 1.61
CA LEU A 434 -22.06 -0.13 0.69
C LEU A 434 -23.42 -0.03 1.43
N ALA A 435 -23.50 -0.54 2.66
CA ALA A 435 -24.69 -0.41 3.51
C ALA A 435 -25.02 1.04 3.88
N ASN A 436 -24.07 1.98 3.71
CA ASN A 436 -24.27 3.41 3.98
C ASN A 436 -24.56 4.20 2.69
N HIS A 437 -24.68 3.55 1.55
CA HIS A 437 -25.03 4.23 0.30
C HIS A 437 -26.52 4.57 0.28
N ASP A 438 -26.84 5.86 0.29
CA ASP A 438 -28.20 6.40 0.22
C ASP A 438 -28.81 6.21 -1.18
N ALA A 439 -29.14 4.97 -1.53
CA ALA A 439 -29.88 4.66 -2.75
C ALA A 439 -31.38 4.89 -2.54
N SER A 440 -32.07 5.42 -3.55
CA SER A 440 -33.53 5.59 -3.55
C SER A 440 -34.31 4.27 -3.36
N HIS A 441 -33.66 3.11 -3.52
CA HIS A 441 -34.24 1.78 -3.33
C HIS A 441 -33.31 0.87 -2.53
N SER A 442 -33.79 0.35 -1.40
CA SER A 442 -33.12 -0.68 -0.59
C SER A 442 -33.34 -2.07 -1.20
N GLY A 443 -32.57 -2.42 -2.23
CA GLY A 443 -32.61 -3.76 -2.83
C GLY A 443 -31.84 -4.81 -2.00
N ASP A 444 -31.98 -6.09 -2.39
CA ASP A 444 -31.29 -7.24 -1.76
C ASP A 444 -29.80 -6.99 -1.49
N GLY A 445 -29.10 -6.33 -2.42
CA GLY A 445 -27.68 -6.04 -2.29
C GLY A 445 -27.34 -5.10 -1.13
N HIS A 446 -28.19 -4.10 -0.87
CA HIS A 446 -27.98 -3.19 0.25
C HIS A 446 -28.23 -3.89 1.59
N SER A 447 -29.28 -4.72 1.67
CA SER A 447 -29.55 -5.57 2.84
C SER A 447 -28.39 -6.52 3.13
N ALA A 448 -27.85 -7.19 2.10
CA ALA A 448 -26.71 -8.09 2.25
C ALA A 448 -25.40 -7.36 2.61
N ALA A 449 -25.20 -6.12 2.15
CA ALA A 449 -24.05 -5.32 2.55
C ALA A 449 -24.02 -5.01 4.06
N ALA A 450 -25.18 -4.90 4.70
CA ALA A 450 -25.27 -4.69 6.15
C ALA A 450 -24.62 -5.84 6.94
N LEU A 451 -24.65 -7.07 6.40
CA LEU A 451 -23.98 -8.22 7.00
C LEU A 451 -22.46 -8.00 7.10
N PHE A 452 -21.83 -7.52 6.02
CA PHE A 452 -20.39 -7.25 6.01
C PHE A 452 -20.03 -6.05 6.88
N HIS A 453 -20.89 -5.03 6.92
CA HIS A 453 -20.74 -3.88 7.81
C HIS A 453 -20.74 -4.31 9.29
N ASP A 454 -21.77 -5.05 9.72
CA ASP A 454 -21.91 -5.53 11.09
C ASP A 454 -20.79 -6.50 11.48
N MET A 455 -20.40 -7.39 10.56
CA MET A 455 -19.30 -8.33 10.75
C MET A 455 -17.97 -7.58 10.95
N SER A 456 -17.63 -6.64 10.07
CA SER A 456 -16.40 -5.87 10.19
C SER A 456 -16.39 -5.00 11.46
N LYS A 457 -17.53 -4.46 11.87
CA LYS A 457 -17.67 -3.78 13.16
C LYS A 457 -17.34 -4.71 14.34
N SER A 458 -17.94 -5.90 14.37
CA SER A 458 -17.65 -6.92 15.40
C SER A 458 -16.16 -7.25 15.48
N ILE A 459 -15.47 -7.34 14.34
CA ILE A 459 -14.04 -7.63 14.26
C ILE A 459 -13.18 -6.48 14.73
N LEU A 460 -13.52 -5.24 14.38
CA LEU A 460 -12.80 -4.07 14.87
C LEU A 460 -12.96 -3.89 16.39
N GLU A 461 -14.10 -4.29 16.96
CA GLU A 461 -14.37 -4.21 18.40
C GLU A 461 -13.77 -5.37 19.20
N LYS A 462 -13.79 -6.60 18.66
CA LYS A 462 -13.49 -7.84 19.41
C LYS A 462 -12.26 -8.60 18.90
N GLY A 463 -11.68 -8.19 17.78
CA GLY A 463 -10.52 -8.86 17.18
C GLY A 463 -10.78 -10.33 16.88
N GLN A 464 -9.97 -11.22 17.48
CA GLN A 464 -10.04 -12.68 17.28
C GLN A 464 -11.33 -13.29 17.83
N ASP A 465 -11.96 -12.66 18.82
CA ASP A 465 -13.18 -13.14 19.47
C ASP A 465 -14.46 -12.72 18.72
N ALA A 466 -14.31 -12.14 17.53
CA ALA A 466 -15.42 -11.69 16.74
C ALA A 466 -16.25 -12.87 16.19
N VAL A 467 -17.55 -12.78 16.43
CA VAL A 467 -18.54 -13.77 16.02
C VAL A 467 -19.56 -13.17 15.06
N LEU A 468 -20.13 -14.04 14.22
CA LEU A 468 -21.31 -13.76 13.43
C LEU A 468 -22.55 -14.31 14.15
N GLU A 469 -23.47 -13.40 14.46
CA GLU A 469 -24.73 -13.70 15.16
C GLU A 469 -25.79 -14.25 14.20
N TYR A 470 -26.42 -15.38 14.56
CA TYR A 470 -27.51 -15.98 13.76
C TYR A 470 -28.63 -14.97 13.48
N ALA A 471 -29.02 -14.19 14.49
CA ALA A 471 -30.06 -13.18 14.37
C ALA A 471 -29.72 -12.10 13.34
N SER A 472 -28.45 -11.74 13.19
CA SER A 472 -28.02 -10.74 12.20
C SER A 472 -28.17 -11.27 10.78
N VAL A 473 -27.80 -12.53 10.53
CA VAL A 473 -27.98 -13.17 9.22
C VAL A 473 -29.46 -13.33 8.88
N LEU A 474 -30.29 -13.71 9.86
CA LEU A 474 -31.73 -13.86 9.66
C LEU A 474 -32.42 -12.52 9.30
N ARG A 475 -32.08 -11.43 10.00
CA ARG A 475 -32.59 -10.08 9.65
C ARG A 475 -32.27 -9.67 8.23
N VAL A 476 -31.08 -10.03 7.74
CA VAL A 476 -30.69 -9.78 6.34
C VAL A 476 -31.52 -10.65 5.40
N LYS A 477 -31.68 -11.94 5.71
CA LYS A 477 -32.46 -12.88 4.89
C LYS A 477 -33.92 -12.47 4.73
N GLU A 478 -34.55 -11.95 5.77
CA GLU A 478 -35.94 -11.45 5.77
C GLU A 478 -36.13 -10.27 4.81
N ARG A 479 -35.06 -9.51 4.53
CA ARG A 479 -35.07 -8.36 3.62
C ARG A 479 -34.60 -8.71 2.20
N CYS A 480 -34.26 -9.98 1.95
CA CYS A 480 -33.82 -10.45 0.65
C CYS A 480 -34.89 -11.32 -0.01
N SER A 481 -35.06 -11.18 -1.32
CA SER A 481 -35.95 -12.04 -2.10
C SER A 481 -35.56 -13.52 -2.01
N ASP A 482 -36.53 -14.39 -1.72
CA ASP A 482 -36.33 -15.86 -1.69
C ASP A 482 -35.90 -16.44 -3.04
N LYS A 483 -36.31 -15.78 -4.14
CA LYS A 483 -35.98 -16.21 -5.51
C LYS A 483 -34.63 -15.65 -5.98
N GLY A 484 -34.12 -14.61 -5.31
CA GLY A 484 -32.89 -13.91 -5.65
C GLY A 484 -31.64 -14.71 -5.32
N ARG A 485 -30.57 -14.52 -6.12
CA ARG A 485 -29.27 -15.16 -5.87
C ARG A 485 -28.67 -14.73 -4.52
N ILE A 486 -28.87 -13.47 -4.13
CA ILE A 486 -28.42 -12.93 -2.86
C ILE A 486 -29.16 -13.62 -1.70
N GLY A 487 -30.49 -13.72 -1.76
CA GLY A 487 -31.28 -14.42 -0.74
C GLY A 487 -30.87 -15.88 -0.56
N LYS A 488 -30.56 -16.59 -1.67
CA LYS A 488 -30.03 -17.96 -1.63
C LYS A 488 -28.63 -18.04 -1.00
N SER A 489 -27.74 -17.10 -1.33
CA SER A 489 -26.40 -17.06 -0.75
C SER A 489 -26.45 -16.77 0.76
N VAL A 490 -27.32 -15.86 1.20
CA VAL A 490 -27.57 -15.61 2.63
C VAL A 490 -28.18 -16.84 3.32
N GLN A 491 -29.09 -17.55 2.66
CA GLN A 491 -29.64 -18.81 3.17
C GLN A 491 -28.53 -19.87 3.38
N GLY A 492 -27.58 -19.98 2.45
CA GLY A 492 -26.42 -20.84 2.61
C GLY A 492 -25.54 -20.47 3.82
N ILE A 493 -25.49 -19.20 4.21
CA ILE A 493 -24.82 -18.77 5.46
C ILE A 493 -25.62 -19.22 6.69
N ILE A 494 -26.95 -19.12 6.67
CA ILE A 494 -27.82 -19.60 7.76
C ILE A 494 -27.59 -21.09 8.02
N GLU A 495 -27.43 -21.88 6.95
CA GLU A 495 -27.17 -23.32 7.02
C GLU A 495 -25.81 -23.68 7.63
N ARG A 496 -24.89 -22.71 7.80
CA ARG A 496 -23.61 -22.92 8.50
C ARG A 496 -23.75 -22.92 10.02
N PHE A 497 -24.87 -22.44 10.55
CA PHE A 497 -25.11 -22.44 11.98
C PHE A 497 -25.53 -23.82 12.45
N SER A 498 -25.08 -24.18 13.66
CA SER A 498 -25.54 -25.38 14.34
C SER A 498 -27.03 -25.31 14.63
N SER A 499 -27.65 -26.46 14.91
CA SER A 499 -29.09 -26.56 15.21
C SER A 499 -29.54 -25.71 16.40
N ASP A 500 -28.63 -25.46 17.35
CA ASP A 500 -28.84 -24.58 18.51
C ASP A 500 -28.56 -23.09 18.22
N ARG A 501 -28.26 -22.74 16.96
CA ARG A 501 -28.15 -21.36 16.45
C ARG A 501 -27.12 -20.52 17.19
N ARG A 502 -26.04 -21.14 17.68
CA ARG A 502 -24.96 -20.43 18.38
C ARG A 502 -24.19 -19.50 17.44
N PRO A 503 -23.67 -18.35 17.95
CA PRO A 503 -22.78 -17.50 17.17
C PRO A 503 -21.57 -18.29 16.69
N ILE A 504 -21.13 -18.05 15.46
CA ILE A 504 -19.97 -18.71 14.86
C ILE A 504 -18.78 -17.76 14.80
N PRO A 505 -17.54 -18.20 15.07
CA PRO A 505 -16.37 -17.36 14.91
C PRO A 505 -16.21 -16.95 13.44
N VAL A 506 -15.76 -15.71 13.21
CA VAL A 506 -15.46 -15.22 11.86
C VAL A 506 -14.01 -15.52 11.51
N ILE A 507 -13.08 -15.10 12.36
CA ILE A 507 -11.65 -15.31 12.16
C ILE A 507 -11.32 -16.80 12.36
N GLY A 508 -10.49 -17.35 11.46
CA GLY A 508 -10.16 -18.78 11.41
C GLY A 508 -11.24 -19.68 10.79
N ASN A 509 -12.41 -19.15 10.41
CA ASN A 509 -13.50 -19.95 9.86
C ASN A 509 -13.50 -19.97 8.33
N GLU A 510 -12.71 -20.87 7.74
CA GLU A 510 -12.58 -21.01 6.28
C GLU A 510 -13.92 -21.34 5.59
N HIS A 511 -14.77 -22.12 6.24
CA HIS A 511 -16.04 -22.57 5.67
C HIS A 511 -17.09 -21.45 5.60
N LEU A 512 -17.20 -20.63 6.64
CA LEU A 512 -18.00 -19.39 6.58
C LEU A 512 -17.45 -18.47 5.48
N ASN A 513 -16.12 -18.37 5.37
CA ASN A 513 -15.50 -17.55 4.34
C ASN A 513 -15.88 -17.97 2.91
N GLU A 514 -16.04 -19.26 2.61
CA GLU A 514 -16.53 -19.71 1.29
C GLU A 514 -17.87 -19.08 0.93
N SER A 515 -18.83 -19.13 1.86
CA SER A 515 -20.16 -18.54 1.67
C SER A 515 -20.11 -17.01 1.58
N LEU A 516 -19.26 -16.35 2.38
CA LEU A 516 -19.07 -14.90 2.31
C LEU A 516 -18.41 -14.47 1.00
N VAL A 517 -17.47 -15.24 0.44
CA VAL A 517 -16.86 -14.96 -0.87
C VAL A 517 -17.90 -14.99 -1.97
N GLU A 518 -18.79 -15.99 -1.98
CA GLU A 518 -19.88 -16.07 -2.95
C GLU A 518 -20.80 -14.84 -2.83
N LEU A 519 -21.19 -14.46 -1.62
CA LEU A 519 -22.03 -13.29 -1.39
C LEU A 519 -21.33 -11.99 -1.84
N ALA A 520 -20.04 -11.83 -1.54
CA ALA A 520 -19.26 -10.66 -1.93
C ALA A 520 -19.15 -10.50 -3.45
N GLN A 521 -19.08 -11.61 -4.20
CA GLN A 521 -19.10 -11.58 -5.66
C GLN A 521 -20.41 -10.99 -6.19
N LEU A 522 -21.55 -11.40 -5.62
CA LEU A 522 -22.88 -10.90 -5.99
C LEU A 522 -23.05 -9.39 -5.74
N LEU A 523 -22.32 -8.83 -4.77
CA LEU A 523 -22.38 -7.41 -4.43
C LEU A 523 -21.52 -6.51 -5.32
N SER A 524 -20.68 -7.08 -6.20
CA SER A 524 -19.73 -6.29 -6.99
C SER A 524 -20.40 -5.27 -7.92
N THR A 525 -21.55 -5.61 -8.51
CA THR A 525 -22.31 -4.69 -9.39
C THR A 525 -22.98 -3.57 -8.62
N TYR A 526 -23.42 -3.83 -7.38
CA TYR A 526 -23.98 -2.81 -6.49
C TYR A 526 -22.91 -1.80 -6.06
N ILE A 527 -21.70 -2.27 -5.74
CA ILE A 527 -20.56 -1.41 -5.44
C ILE A 527 -20.20 -0.55 -6.65
N ALA A 528 -20.10 -1.16 -7.84
CA ALA A 528 -19.79 -0.42 -9.06
C ALA A 528 -20.83 0.66 -9.36
N SER A 529 -22.12 0.34 -9.20
CA SER A 529 -23.22 1.29 -9.37
C SER A 529 -23.15 2.45 -8.37
N ALA A 530 -22.93 2.15 -7.08
CA ALA A 530 -22.77 3.17 -6.04
C ALA A 530 -21.55 4.08 -6.32
N ASN A 531 -20.46 3.53 -6.84
CA ASN A 531 -19.26 4.30 -7.13
C ASN A 531 -19.38 5.28 -8.31
N VAL A 532 -20.45 5.17 -9.12
CA VAL A 532 -20.76 6.19 -10.14
C VAL A 532 -21.08 7.54 -9.48
N SER A 533 -21.80 7.54 -8.34
CA SER A 533 -22.11 8.79 -7.63
C SER A 533 -20.84 9.40 -7.01
N VAL A 534 -19.96 8.56 -6.46
CA VAL A 534 -18.65 8.98 -5.93
C VAL A 534 -17.82 9.66 -7.01
N ALA A 535 -17.76 9.09 -8.21
CA ALA A 535 -17.01 9.67 -9.33
C ALA A 535 -17.52 11.08 -9.69
N ALA A 536 -18.84 11.28 -9.68
CA ALA A 536 -19.46 12.57 -9.92
C ALA A 536 -19.13 13.59 -8.81
N CYS A 537 -19.21 13.17 -7.54
CA CYS A 537 -18.88 14.04 -6.40
C CYS A 537 -17.39 14.44 -6.38
N ILE A 538 -16.48 13.54 -6.74
CA ILE A 538 -15.05 13.86 -6.88
C ILE A 538 -14.88 14.96 -7.93
N LYS A 539 -15.48 14.79 -9.12
CA LYS A 539 -15.37 15.78 -10.20
C LYS A 539 -15.85 17.17 -9.72
N GLN A 540 -17.00 17.24 -9.06
CA GLN A 540 -17.55 18.49 -8.54
C GLN A 540 -16.60 19.22 -7.57
N ILE A 541 -15.88 18.48 -6.70
CA ILE A 541 -14.95 19.08 -5.72
C ILE A 541 -13.68 19.62 -6.38
N PHE A 542 -13.23 19.02 -7.48
CA PHE A 542 -12.08 19.50 -8.23
C PHE A 542 -12.42 20.69 -9.15
N GLU A 543 -13.68 20.81 -9.56
CA GLU A 543 -14.19 21.94 -10.36
C GLU A 543 -14.57 23.17 -9.52
N SER A 544 -14.88 22.98 -8.22
CA SER A 544 -15.25 24.07 -7.29
C SER A 544 -14.06 24.94 -6.91
#